data_AF-A0A356CU18-F1
#
_entry.id   AF-A0A356CU18-F1
#
_cell.length_a   1.000
_cell.length_b   1.000
_cell.length_c   1.000
_cell.angle_alpha   90.00
_cell.angle_beta   90.00
_cell.angle_gamma   90.00
#
_symmetry.space_group_name_H-M   'P 1'
#
loop_
_entity.id
_entity.type
_entity.pdbx_description
1 polymer ?
#
loop_
_entity_poly.entity_id
_entity_poly.type
_entity_poly.pdbx_seq_one_letter_code
_entity_poly.pdbx_strand_id
1 'polypeptide(L)'
;MRLCNFDVGLNHPLFLIAGPCVIESEAMTLDVAGQLKEITASLNIPFIFKSSYDKANRSSNKTFRGFGIDEGLRILSEVKKQIGVPVLTDV
;
A
#
# COMPACT_ATOMS: atom_id res chain seq x y z
N MET A 1 -7.30 -11.60 -15.86
CA MET A 1 -6.36 -12.28 -14.94
C MET A 1 -6.89 -12.16 -13.53
N ARG A 2 -6.81 -13.20 -12.71
CA ARG A 2 -7.16 -13.10 -11.29
C ARG A 2 -6.03 -12.39 -10.53
N LEU A 3 -6.32 -11.29 -9.84
CA LEU A 3 -5.38 -10.55 -9.00
C LEU A 3 -6.00 -10.35 -7.62
N CYS A 4 -5.31 -10.81 -6.56
CA CYS A 4 -5.87 -10.85 -5.21
C CYS A 4 -7.23 -11.58 -5.21
N ASN A 5 -8.33 -10.85 -5.00
CA ASN A 5 -9.70 -11.36 -4.94
C ASN A 5 -10.62 -10.85 -6.07
N PHE A 6 -10.07 -10.22 -7.12
CA PHE A 6 -10.85 -9.68 -8.25
C PHE A 6 -10.18 -9.98 -9.60
N ASP A 7 -10.93 -9.78 -10.69
CA ASP A 7 -10.43 -9.98 -12.06
C ASP A 7 -9.99 -8.66 -12.67
N VAL A 8 -8.82 -8.65 -13.30
CA VAL A 8 -8.22 -7.49 -13.96
C VAL A 8 -8.00 -7.73 -15.45
N GLY A 9 -8.17 -6.67 -16.24
CA GLY A 9 -7.95 -6.66 -17.68
C GLY A 9 -8.68 -5.49 -18.34
N LEU A 10 -8.45 -5.29 -19.64
CA LEU A 10 -9.01 -4.17 -20.41
C LEU A 10 -10.54 -4.14 -20.44
N ASN A 11 -11.18 -5.30 -20.27
CA ASN A 11 -12.64 -5.46 -20.26
C ASN A 11 -13.22 -5.66 -18.84
N HIS A 12 -12.45 -5.35 -17.80
CA HIS A 12 -12.88 -5.43 -16.40
C HIS A 12 -12.94 -4.03 -15.77
N PRO A 13 -13.70 -3.83 -14.67
CA PRO A 13 -13.71 -2.57 -13.95
C PRO A 13 -12.31 -2.10 -13.55
N LEU A 14 -12.14 -0.78 -13.50
CA LEU A 14 -10.90 -0.15 -13.01
C LEU A 14 -10.63 -0.60 -11.57
N PHE A 15 -9.37 -0.91 -11.26
CA PHE A 15 -8.87 -1.08 -9.90
C PHE A 15 -7.79 -0.04 -9.61
N LEU A 16 -7.56 0.24 -8.33
CA LEU A 16 -6.61 1.24 -7.87
C LEU A 16 -5.51 0.61 -7.01
N ILE A 17 -4.26 0.94 -7.34
CA ILE A 17 -3.11 0.75 -6.46
C ILE A 17 -2.72 2.13 -5.94
N ALA A 18 -2.83 2.36 -4.64
CA ALA A 18 -2.55 3.68 -4.06
C ALA A 18 -2.03 3.59 -2.61
N GLY A 19 -1.30 4.63 -2.21
CA GLY A 19 -0.76 4.79 -0.87
C GLY A 19 0.46 5.72 -0.87
N PRO A 20 1.04 5.97 0.31
CA PRO A 20 2.18 6.87 0.45
C PRO A 20 3.44 6.26 -0.19
N CYS A 21 4.33 7.14 -0.63
CA CYS A 21 5.52 6.74 -1.36
C CYS A 21 6.45 5.83 -0.54
N VAL A 22 6.60 6.09 0.76
CA VAL A 22 7.41 5.33 1.70
C VAL A 22 6.67 5.26 3.05
N ILE A 23 6.94 4.23 3.85
CA ILE A 23 6.41 4.12 5.21
C ILE A 23 7.15 5.11 6.10
N GLU A 24 6.44 6.12 6.60
CA GLU A 24 6.97 7.18 7.48
C GLU A 24 6.59 6.97 8.95
N SER A 25 5.45 6.33 9.22
CA SER A 25 5.07 5.83 10.55
C SER A 25 3.96 4.77 10.42
N GLU A 26 3.81 3.90 11.43
CA GLU A 26 2.72 2.92 11.46
C GLU A 26 1.34 3.59 11.51
N ALA A 27 1.16 4.58 12.39
CA ALA A 27 -0.11 5.29 12.55
C ALA A 27 -0.57 5.94 11.25
N MET A 28 0.31 6.71 10.60
CA MET A 28 -0.01 7.33 9.30
C MET A 28 -0.33 6.29 8.23
N THR A 29 0.38 5.16 8.23
CA THR A 29 0.16 4.10 7.24
C THR A 29 -1.23 3.47 7.41
N LEU A 30 -1.64 3.20 8.66
CA LEU A 30 -2.97 2.67 8.98
C LEU A 30 -4.07 3.68 8.64
N ASP A 31 -3.89 4.95 9.02
CA ASP A 31 -4.87 6.02 8.76
C ASP A 31 -5.10 6.21 7.26
N VAL A 32 -4.03 6.32 6.47
CA VAL A 32 -4.12 6.50 5.01
C VAL A 32 -4.72 5.26 4.35
N ALA A 33 -4.34 4.04 4.78
CA ALA A 33 -4.93 2.81 4.26
C ALA A 33 -6.44 2.72 4.55
N GLY A 34 -6.86 3.11 5.75
CA GLY A 34 -8.26 3.16 6.16
C GLY A 34 -9.07 4.14 5.30
N GLN A 35 -8.59 5.38 5.17
CA GLN A 35 -9.26 6.40 4.34
C GLN A 35 -9.38 5.97 2.88
N LEU A 36 -8.31 5.44 2.29
CA LEU A 36 -8.35 4.96 0.90
C LEU A 36 -9.32 3.79 0.72
N LYS A 37 -9.39 2.86 1.70
CA LYS A 37 -10.38 1.78 1.69
C LYS A 37 -11.81 2.32 1.69
N GLU A 38 -12.12 3.28 2.55
CA GLU A 38 -13.47 3.87 2.63
C GLU A 38 -13.86 4.57 1.33
N ILE A 39 -12.95 5.40 0.79
CA ILE A 39 -13.18 6.11 -0.47
C ILE A 39 -13.41 5.13 -1.62
N THR A 40 -12.52 4.14 -1.78
CA THR A 40 -12.61 3.17 -2.88
C THR A 40 -13.83 2.26 -2.76
N ALA A 41 -14.20 1.86 -1.54
CA ALA A 41 -15.44 1.11 -1.28
C ALA A 41 -16.69 1.91 -1.69
N SER A 42 -16.74 3.21 -1.37
CA SER A 42 -17.89 4.07 -1.74
C SER A 42 -18.07 4.21 -3.26
N LEU A 43 -16.98 4.05 -4.01
CA LEU A 43 -16.93 4.13 -5.47
C LEU A 43 -17.01 2.76 -6.17
N ASN A 44 -17.10 1.66 -5.42
CA ASN A 44 -17.01 0.28 -5.93
C ASN A 44 -15.72 0.01 -6.74
N ILE A 45 -14.59 0.59 -6.33
CA ILE A 45 -13.28 0.41 -6.97
C ILE A 45 -12.48 -0.63 -6.16
N PRO A 46 -12.08 -1.78 -6.75
CA PRO A 46 -11.15 -2.70 -6.10
C PRO A 46 -9.82 -2.01 -5.79
N PHE A 47 -9.28 -2.25 -4.61
CA PHE A 47 -8.16 -1.49 -4.06
C PHE A 47 -7.04 -2.38 -3.53
N ILE A 48 -5.80 -2.00 -3.81
CA ILE A 48 -4.57 -2.57 -3.26
C ILE A 48 -3.77 -1.42 -2.63
N PHE A 49 -3.46 -1.53 -1.34
CA PHE A 49 -2.63 -0.55 -0.66
C PHE A 49 -1.16 -0.71 -1.06
N LYS A 50 -0.46 0.40 -1.34
CA LYS A 50 0.97 0.38 -1.69
C LYS A 50 1.79 1.30 -0.80
N SER A 51 2.88 0.80 -0.25
CA SER A 51 3.96 1.65 0.27
C SER A 51 5.32 0.95 0.20
N SER A 52 6.40 1.73 0.14
CA SER A 52 7.78 1.19 0.08
C SER A 52 8.34 1.09 1.50
N TYR A 53 8.97 -0.02 1.86
CA TYR A 53 9.70 -0.15 3.13
C TYR A 53 11.11 0.44 3.09
N ASP A 54 11.72 0.49 1.89
CA ASP A 54 13.02 1.10 1.62
C ASP A 54 13.00 1.80 0.26
N LYS A 55 13.41 3.07 0.23
CA LYS A 55 13.63 3.84 -1.00
C LYS A 55 15.11 3.84 -1.37
N ALA A 56 15.48 2.94 -2.27
CA ALA A 56 16.86 2.77 -2.73
C ALA A 56 17.39 3.93 -3.59
N ASN A 57 16.53 4.67 -4.30
CA ASN A 57 16.89 5.70 -5.27
C ASN A 57 16.81 7.13 -4.71
N ARG A 58 17.49 7.42 -3.60
CA ARG A 58 17.48 8.77 -3.02
C ARG A 58 18.51 9.69 -3.64
N SER A 59 18.13 10.96 -3.79
CA SER A 59 19.01 12.03 -4.27
C SER A 59 20.15 12.35 -3.30
N SER A 60 20.04 11.94 -2.04
CA SER A 60 21.10 12.05 -1.03
C SER A 60 21.08 10.86 -0.08
N ASN A 61 22.27 10.39 0.32
CA ASN A 61 22.45 9.31 1.30
C ASN A 61 21.94 9.67 2.70
N LYS A 62 21.75 10.97 2.99
CA LYS A 62 21.26 11.42 4.30
C LYS A 62 19.75 11.39 4.45
N THR A 63 19.00 11.15 3.37
CA THR A 63 17.54 11.26 3.40
C THR A 63 16.92 9.97 3.94
N PHE A 64 15.95 10.09 4.86
CA PHE A 64 15.27 8.94 5.51
C PHE A 64 14.69 7.95 4.51
N ARG A 65 15.23 6.74 4.41
CA ARG A 65 14.86 5.76 3.38
C ARG A 65 13.62 4.92 3.68
N GLY A 66 13.07 5.01 4.88
CA GLY A 66 12.09 4.06 5.39
C GLY A 66 12.67 3.27 6.56
N PHE A 67 11.87 2.36 7.10
CA PHE A 67 12.23 1.55 8.25
C PHE A 67 13.00 0.26 7.89
N GLY A 68 13.23 0.01 6.60
CA GLY A 68 13.87 -1.22 6.13
C GLY A 68 12.90 -2.40 6.12
N ILE A 69 13.41 -3.57 5.71
CA ILE A 69 12.59 -4.73 5.36
C ILE A 69 11.80 -5.26 6.56
N ASP A 70 12.43 -5.51 7.71
CA ASP A 70 11.78 -6.18 8.84
C ASP A 70 10.64 -5.33 9.41
N GLU A 71 10.92 -4.08 9.75
CA GLU A 71 9.94 -3.18 10.35
C GLU A 71 8.90 -2.72 9.32
N GLY A 72 9.29 -2.47 8.07
CA GLY A 72 8.35 -2.13 7.01
C GLY A 72 7.38 -3.27 6.69
N LEU A 73 7.84 -4.52 6.66
CA LEU A 73 6.96 -5.67 6.47
C LEU A 73 6.06 -5.91 7.69
N ARG A 74 6.55 -5.66 8.92
CA ARG A 74 5.70 -5.69 10.11
C ARG A 74 4.55 -4.70 10.01
N ILE A 75 4.83 -3.45 9.62
CA ILE A 75 3.82 -2.40 9.44
C ILE A 75 2.82 -2.76 8.32
N LEU A 76 3.30 -3.24 7.16
CA LEU A 76 2.42 -3.67 6.06
C LEU A 76 1.54 -4.88 6.46
N SER A 77 2.05 -5.77 7.32
CA SER A 77 1.26 -6.85 7.91
C SER A 77 0.14 -6.33 8.80
N GLU A 78 0.39 -5.30 9.61
CA GLU A 78 -0.65 -4.65 10.42
C GLU A 78 -1.71 -3.97 9.55
N VAL A 79 -1.33 -3.32 8.43
CA VAL A 79 -2.31 -2.81 7.45
C VAL A 79 -3.20 -3.93 6.94
N LYS A 80 -2.62 -5.05 6.51
CA LYS A 80 -3.39 -6.20 6.00
C LYS A 80 -4.34 -6.76 7.07
N LYS A 81 -3.89 -6.86 8.32
CA LYS A 81 -4.65 -7.42 9.45
C LYS A 81 -5.78 -6.49 9.93
N GLN A 82 -5.49 -5.22 10.14
CA GLN A 82 -6.43 -4.27 10.73
C GLN A 82 -7.38 -3.67 9.69
N ILE A 83 -6.85 -3.31 8.52
CA ILE A 83 -7.63 -2.65 7.46
C ILE A 83 -8.26 -3.68 6.51
N GLY A 84 -7.66 -4.87 6.36
CA GLY A 84 -8.24 -5.94 5.56
C GLY A 84 -8.11 -5.71 4.05
N VAL A 85 -7.03 -5.05 3.61
CA VAL A 85 -6.74 -4.79 2.19
C VAL A 85 -5.51 -5.57 1.72
N PRO A 86 -5.45 -5.99 0.44
CA PRO A 86 -4.21 -6.47 -0.14
C PRO A 86 -3.13 -5.37 -0.10
N VAL A 87 -1.87 -5.78 0.06
CA VAL A 87 -0.71 -4.87 0.14
C VAL A 87 0.28 -5.16 -0.99
N LEU A 88 0.93 -4.10 -1.47
CA LEU A 88 1.98 -4.14 -2.48
C LEU A 88 3.20 -3.33 -1.99
N THR A 89 4.40 -3.84 -2.24
CA THR A 89 5.65 -3.14 -2.01
C THR A 89 6.67 -3.49 -3.09
N ASP A 90 7.67 -2.64 -3.27
CA ASP A 90 8.83 -2.81 -4.15
C ASP A 90 9.91 -3.70 -3.49
N VAL A 91 10.67 -4.40 -4.32
CA VAL A 91 11.83 -5.24 -3.95
C VAL A 91 13.05 -4.89 -4.78
#